data_AF-A0A0Q8BIU2-F1
#
_entry.id   AF-A0A0Q8BIU2-F1
#
_cell.length_a   1.000
_cell.length_b   1.000
_cell.length_c   1.000
_cell.angle_alpha   90.00
_cell.angle_beta   90.00
_cell.angle_gamma   90.00
#
_symmetry.space_group_name_H-M   'P 1'
#
loop_
_entity.id
_entity.type
_entity.pdbx_description
1 polymer ?
#
loop_
_entity_poly.entity_id
_entity_poly.type
_entity_poly.pdbx_seq_one_letter_code
_entity_poly.pdbx_strand_id
1 'polypeptide(L)'
;MRIFSLNPCPPGASAVATFNVALDDDVRIFNARLHRKQDGTYRVYAPQAGGVRVVTFSQPLVDKITDAALAALMELCANDRTAA
;
A
#
# COMPACT_ATOMS: atom_id res chain seq x y z
N MET A 1 10.36 -5.82 7.45
CA MET A 1 9.16 -5.39 6.69
C MET A 1 9.52 -4.97 5.28
N ARG A 2 8.84 -5.51 4.26
CA ARG A 2 9.12 -5.28 2.85
C ARG A 2 7.84 -5.19 2.02
N ILE A 3 7.76 -4.21 1.12
CA ILE A 3 6.70 -4.08 0.12
C ILE A 3 7.11 -4.82 -1.16
N PHE A 4 6.17 -5.54 -1.78
CA PHE A 4 6.39 -6.22 -3.04
C PHE A 4 5.11 -6.31 -3.87
N SER A 5 5.25 -6.55 -5.17
CA SER A 5 4.13 -6.60 -6.12
C SER A 5 3.23 -5.36 -6.03
N LEU A 6 3.85 -4.17 -6.00
CA LEU A 6 3.14 -2.91 -5.96
C LEU A 6 2.63 -2.54 -7.35
N ASN A 7 1.33 -2.27 -7.46
CA ASN A 7 0.66 -1.89 -8.69
C ASN A 7 -0.09 -0.56 -8.47
N PRO A 8 0.30 0.52 -9.18
CA PRO A 8 -0.47 1.77 -9.18
C PRO A 8 -1.88 1.52 -9.70
N CYS A 9 -2.87 2.18 -9.09
CA CYS A 9 -4.24 2.15 -9.58
C CYS A 9 -4.45 3.24 -10.63
N PRO A 10 -5.38 3.03 -11.59
CA PRO A 10 -5.71 4.05 -12.57
C PRO A 10 -6.33 5.30 -11.91
N PRO A 11 -6.21 6.48 -12.53
CA PRO A 11 -6.83 7.70 -12.04
C PRO A 11 -8.35 7.52 -11.83
N GLY A 12 -8.87 8.02 -10.71
CA GLY A 12 -10.29 7.88 -10.35
C GLY A 12 -10.63 6.62 -9.52
N ALA A 13 -9.68 5.69 -9.35
CA ALA A 13 -9.83 4.62 -8.37
C ALA A 13 -9.82 5.18 -6.93
N SER A 14 -10.54 4.50 -6.03
CA SER A 14 -10.59 4.90 -4.61
C SER A 14 -9.25 4.71 -3.89
N ALA A 15 -8.46 3.72 -4.32
CA ALA A 15 -7.08 3.48 -3.88
C ALA A 15 -6.10 4.06 -4.92
N VAL A 16 -4.92 4.47 -4.45
CA VAL A 16 -3.82 4.93 -5.33
C VAL A 16 -2.92 3.79 -5.76
N ALA A 17 -2.80 2.73 -4.95
CA ALA A 17 -2.02 1.55 -5.28
C ALA A 17 -2.52 0.32 -4.50
N THR A 18 -2.26 -0.85 -5.06
CA THR A 18 -2.42 -2.15 -4.38
C THR A 18 -1.05 -2.81 -4.26
N PHE A 19 -0.81 -3.51 -3.16
CA PHE A 19 0.50 -4.13 -2.91
C PHE A 19 0.38 -5.28 -1.93
N ASN A 20 1.47 -6.05 -1.82
CA ASN A 20 1.66 -7.06 -0.79
C ASN A 20 2.76 -6.60 0.17
N VAL A 21 2.64 -7.00 1.44
CA VAL A 21 3.61 -6.65 2.48
C VAL A 21 4.03 -7.90 3.24
N ALA A 22 5.33 -8.10 3.38
CA ALA A 22 5.92 -9.00 4.36
C ALA A 22 6.18 -8.17 5.62
N LEU A 23 5.47 -8.46 6.72
CA LEU A 23 5.69 -7.76 7.99
C LEU A 23 7.05 -8.16 8.57
N ASP A 24 7.30 -9.46 8.57
CA ASP A 24 8.52 -10.16 8.96
C ASP A 24 8.72 -11.37 8.03
N ASP A 25 9.58 -12.31 8.44
CA ASP A 25 9.92 -13.49 7.63
C ASP A 25 8.79 -14.54 7.60
N ASP A 26 7.92 -14.52 8.61
CA ASP A 26 6.87 -15.51 8.85
C ASP A 26 5.50 -15.03 8.35
N VAL A 27 5.27 -13.72 8.33
CA VAL A 27 3.95 -13.12 8.08
C VAL A 27 3.95 -12.25 6.82
N ARG A 28 3.10 -12.63 5.87
CA ARG A 28 2.80 -11.85 4.65
C ARG A 28 1.31 -11.57 4.53
N ILE A 29 1.01 -10.38 4.03
CA ILE A 29 -0.35 -9.90 3.83
C ILE A 29 -0.47 -9.46 2.38
N PHE A 30 -1.51 -9.98 1.73
CA PHE A 30 -1.73 -9.80 0.31
C PHE A 30 -2.89 -8.84 0.05
N ASN A 31 -2.82 -8.12 -1.06
CA ASN A 31 -3.87 -7.22 -1.53
C ASN A 31 -4.21 -6.09 -0.54
N ALA A 32 -3.18 -5.54 0.11
CA ALA A 32 -3.30 -4.31 0.88
C ALA A 32 -3.47 -3.10 -0.06
N ARG A 33 -4.19 -2.08 0.40
CA ARG A 33 -4.53 -0.90 -0.42
C ARG A 33 -3.97 0.36 0.19
N LEU A 34 -3.28 1.15 -0.61
CA LEU A 34 -2.87 2.51 -0.26
C LEU A 34 -3.95 3.47 -0.74
N HIS A 35 -4.45 4.33 0.13
CA HIS A 35 -5.43 5.36 -0.19
C HIS A 35 -4.86 6.74 0.08
N ARG A 36 -5.21 7.71 -0.76
CA ARG A 36 -4.99 9.14 -0.50
C ARG A 36 -6.27 9.73 0.08
N LYS A 37 -6.15 10.39 1.23
CA LYS A 37 -7.25 11.11 1.87
C LYS A 37 -7.40 12.51 1.27
N GLN A 38 -8.53 13.15 1.57
CA GLN A 38 -8.84 14.52 1.12
C GLN A 38 -7.86 15.56 1.66
N ASP A 39 -7.30 15.34 2.86
CA ASP A 39 -6.26 16.17 3.48
C ASP A 39 -4.86 16.00 2.84
N GLY A 40 -4.75 15.15 1.82
CA GLY A 40 -3.50 14.85 1.12
C GLY A 40 -2.64 13.77 1.79
N THR A 41 -3.02 13.29 2.99
CA THR A 41 -2.31 12.19 3.66
C THR A 41 -2.58 10.85 2.99
N TYR A 42 -1.66 9.90 3.19
CA TYR A 42 -1.83 8.53 2.73
C TYR A 42 -2.17 7.61 3.90
N ARG A 43 -2.92 6.55 3.63
CA ARG A 43 -3.20 5.52 4.63
C ARG A 43 -3.37 4.15 3.99
N VAL A 44 -2.79 3.15 4.63
CA VAL A 44 -2.96 1.75 4.26
C VAL A 44 -4.22 1.16 4.90
N TYR A 45 -4.95 0.38 4.11
CA TYR A 45 -6.07 -0.44 4.53
C TYR A 45 -5.77 -1.92 4.29
N ALA A 46 -6.14 -2.73 5.29
CA ALA A 46 -6.06 -4.18 5.21
C ALA A 46 -6.97 -4.74 4.11
N PRO A 47 -6.64 -5.93 3.57
CA PRO A 47 -7.51 -6.63 2.64
C PRO A 47 -8.88 -6.93 3.26
N GLN A 48 -9.89 -6.96 2.40
CA GLN A 48 -11.23 -7.39 2.73
C GLN A 48 -11.57 -8.65 1.94
N ALA A 49 -12.20 -9.62 2.61
CA ALA A 49 -12.71 -10.84 2.01
C ALA A 49 -14.13 -11.08 2.52
N GLY A 50 -15.06 -11.40 1.61
CA GLY A 50 -16.47 -11.62 1.98
C GLY A 50 -17.13 -10.43 2.69
N GLY A 51 -16.71 -9.19 2.39
CA GLY A 51 -17.22 -7.98 3.03
C GLY A 51 -16.69 -7.70 4.45
N VAL A 52 -15.74 -8.50 4.94
CA VAL A 52 -15.16 -8.36 6.28
C VAL A 52 -13.66 -8.07 6.19
N ARG A 53 -13.13 -7.33 7.16
CA ARG A 53 -11.69 -7.08 7.30
C ARG A 53 -11.00 -8.37 7.70
N VAL A 54 -9.99 -8.78 6.93
CA VAL A 54 -9.23 -10.01 7.20
C VAL A 54 -8.27 -9.83 8.38
N VAL A 55 -7.75 -8.62 8.56
CA VAL A 55 -6.77 -8.27 9.59
C VAL A 55 -6.91 -6.81 9.99
N THR A 56 -6.47 -6.48 11.20
CA THR A 56 -6.35 -5.11 11.69
C THR A 56 -4.94 -4.85 12.19
N PHE A 57 -4.44 -3.65 11.95
CA PHE A 57 -3.14 -3.20 12.42
C PHE A 57 -3.30 -2.13 13.48
N SER A 58 -2.34 -2.06 14.41
CA SER A 58 -2.21 -0.90 15.28
C SER A 58 -1.86 0.33 14.45
N GLN A 59 -2.22 1.52 14.93
CA GLN A 59 -1.92 2.78 14.23
C GLN A 59 -0.41 2.92 13.90
N PRO A 60 0.53 2.64 14.83
CA PRO A 60 1.96 2.75 14.50
C PRO A 60 2.41 1.80 13.40
N LEU A 61 1.78 0.63 13.27
CA LEU A 61 2.11 -0.30 12.20
C LEU A 61 1.52 0.17 10.86
N VAL A 62 0.31 0.74 10.84
CA VAL A 62 -0.27 1.36 9.64
C VAL A 62 0.64 2.47 9.12
N ASP A 63 1.16 3.32 9.99
CA ASP A 63 2.02 4.44 9.61
C ASP A 63 3.31 3.92 8.97
N LYS A 64 3.98 2.94 9.60
CA LYS A 64 5.18 2.29 9.05
C LYS A 64 4.94 1.64 7.68
N ILE A 65 3.83 0.91 7.53
CA ILE A 65 3.50 0.26 6.24
C ILE A 65 3.20 1.35 5.18
N THR A 66 2.53 2.42 5.58
CA THR A 66 2.19 3.54 4.69
C THR A 66 3.44 4.22 4.16
N ASP A 67 4.41 4.52 5.04
CA ASP A 67 5.68 5.14 4.66
C ASP A 67 6.47 4.23 3.70
N ALA A 68 6.56 2.94 4.02
CA ALA A 68 7.24 1.96 3.17
C ALA A 68 6.57 1.80 1.79
N ALA A 69 5.23 1.79 1.74
CA ALA A 69 4.47 1.69 0.50
C ALA A 69 4.58 2.96 -0.35
N LEU A 70 4.59 4.13 0.29
CA LEU A 70 4.73 5.40 -0.40
C LEU A 70 6.14 5.55 -1.00
N ALA A 71 7.18 5.16 -0.26
CA ALA A 71 8.55 5.14 -0.76
C ALA A 71 8.67 4.24 -2.00
N ALA A 72 8.16 3.01 -1.92
CA ALA A 72 8.16 2.06 -3.04
C ALA A 72 7.37 2.57 -4.26
N LEU A 73 6.24 3.25 -4.04
CA LEU A 73 5.45 3.86 -5.12
C LEU A 73 6.20 5.01 -5.79
N MET A 74 6.87 5.86 -5.00
CA MET A 74 7.66 6.98 -5.54
C MET A 74 8.85 6.48 -6.36
N GLU A 75 9.55 5.44 -5.90
CA GLU A 75 10.64 4.79 -6.65
C GLU A 75 10.16 4.23 -8.00
N LEU A 76 9.00 3.56 -8.01
CA LEU A 76 8.42 3.03 -9.24
C LEU A 76 8.08 4.16 -10.24
N CYS A 77 7.41 5.22 -9.77
CA CYS A 77 7.07 6.36 -10.62
C CYS A 77 8.31 7.16 -11.08
N ALA A 78 9.39 7.18 -10.31
CA ALA A 78 10.64 7.81 -10.73
C ALA A 78 11.28 7.05 -11.90
N ASN A 79 11.28 5.72 -11.84
CA ASN A 79 11.79 4.88 -12.93
C ASN A 79 10.95 5.01 -14.21
N ASP A 80 9.63 5.12 -14.10
CA ASP A 80 8.74 5.32 -15.25
C ASP A 80 9.00 6.65 -15.98
N ARG A 81 9.45 7.70 -15.27
CA ARG A 81 9.77 9.01 -15.87
C ARG A 81 11.10 9.02 -16.64
N THR A 82 12.03 8.13 -16.33
CA THR A 82 13.33 8.04 -17.01
C THR A 82 13.25 7.21 -18.31
N ALA A 83 12.12 6.53 -18.55
CA ALA A 83 11.92 5.66 -19.71
C ALA A 83 11.25 6.35 -20.93
N ALA A 84 11.20 7.69 -20.97
CA ALA A 84 10.58 8.48 -22.04
C ALA A 84 11.60 9.30 -22.85
#